data_AF-A0A1V3C442-F1
#
_entry.id   AF-A0A1V3C442-F1
#
_cell.length_a   1.000
_cell.length_b   1.000
_cell.length_c   1.000
_cell.angle_alpha   90.00
_cell.angle_beta   90.00
_cell.angle_gamma   90.00
#
_symmetry.space_group_name_H-M   'P 1'
#
loop_
_entity.id
_entity.type
_entity.pdbx_description
1 polymer ?
#
loop_
_entity_poly.entity_id
_entity_poly.type
_entity_poly.pdbx_seq_one_letter_code
_entity_poly.pdbx_strand_id
1 'polypeptide(L)'
;MVSWGSLPQQVASARLWCWHGTKLSYDRAYPLIAVLSELHTNALRHTASGGPCGRVRMEMEGYRGMFWLAVTDDGALPGAVPTVPDLGAGFGLRLVDRLAAGWGWFGLPGHPITVWAVVDPRGGGSPVPAGEPADTARLEVPVRLEVPAQRAAG
;
A
#
# COMPACT_ATOMS: atom_id res chain seq x y z
N MET A 1 -2.39 -12.72 -1.45
CA MET A 1 -0.99 -12.27 -1.27
C MET A 1 -0.16 -12.67 -2.48
N VAL A 2 0.78 -11.82 -2.90
CA VAL A 2 1.78 -12.10 -3.95
C VAL A 2 3.10 -11.39 -3.58
N SER A 3 4.24 -11.86 -4.11
CA SER A 3 5.53 -11.18 -3.97
C SER A 3 6.13 -10.92 -5.35
N TRP A 4 6.64 -9.71 -5.55
CA TRP A 4 7.36 -9.29 -6.75
C TRP A 4 8.84 -9.10 -6.42
N GLY A 5 9.70 -9.16 -7.44
CA GLY A 5 11.13 -8.84 -7.32
C GLY A 5 11.37 -7.34 -7.54
N SER A 6 12.61 -6.97 -7.81
CA SER A 6 13.04 -5.58 -7.91
C SER A 6 12.87 -4.93 -9.29
N LEU A 7 12.31 -5.63 -10.28
CA LEU A 7 12.26 -5.14 -11.66
C LEU A 7 11.05 -4.22 -11.90
N PRO A 8 11.24 -2.97 -12.35
CA PRO A 8 10.13 -2.03 -12.61
C PRO A 8 9.07 -2.56 -13.60
N GLN A 9 9.45 -3.44 -14.52
CA GLN A 9 8.54 -4.05 -15.48
C GLN A 9 7.46 -4.92 -14.79
N GLN A 10 7.74 -5.44 -13.59
CA GLN A 10 6.78 -6.23 -12.81
C GLN A 10 5.61 -5.39 -12.26
N VAL A 11 5.69 -4.06 -12.29
CA VAL A 11 4.55 -3.20 -11.94
C VAL A 11 3.37 -3.45 -12.88
N ALA A 12 3.60 -3.75 -14.17
CA ALA A 12 2.53 -4.10 -15.09
C ALA A 12 1.84 -5.42 -14.71
N SER A 13 2.61 -6.44 -14.33
CA SER A 13 2.09 -7.72 -13.85
C SER A 13 1.31 -7.56 -12.53
N ALA A 14 1.80 -6.70 -11.62
CA ALA A 14 1.12 -6.37 -10.37
C ALA A 14 -0.25 -5.71 -10.61
N ARG A 15 -0.35 -4.78 -11.57
CA ARG A 15 -1.63 -4.18 -11.97
C ARG A 15 -2.62 -5.21 -12.50
N LEU A 16 -2.17 -6.15 -13.34
CA LEU A 16 -3.02 -7.22 -13.85
C LEU A 16 -3.48 -8.17 -12.74
N TRP A 17 -2.57 -8.56 -11.83
CA TRP A 17 -2.91 -9.35 -10.66
C TRP A 17 -3.98 -8.68 -9.79
N CYS A 18 -3.80 -7.39 -9.51
CA CYS A 18 -4.78 -6.60 -8.76
C CYS A 18 -6.13 -6.59 -9.50
N TRP A 19 -6.16 -6.19 -10.77
CA TRP A 19 -7.40 -6.16 -11.55
C TRP A 19 -8.14 -7.50 -11.53
N HIS A 20 -7.47 -8.61 -11.86
CA HIS A 20 -8.08 -9.93 -11.88
C HIS A 20 -8.60 -10.35 -10.50
N GLY A 21 -7.89 -10.03 -9.42
CA GLY A 21 -8.32 -10.34 -8.06
C GLY A 21 -9.57 -9.59 -7.61
N THR A 22 -9.88 -8.43 -8.20
CA THR A 22 -11.11 -7.68 -7.88
C THR A 22 -12.38 -8.30 -8.47
N LYS A 23 -12.27 -9.04 -9.58
CA LYS A 23 -13.40 -9.53 -10.39
C LYS A 23 -14.33 -8.40 -10.89
N LEU A 24 -13.83 -7.17 -11.00
CA LEU A 24 -14.59 -6.01 -11.48
C LEU A 24 -14.23 -5.67 -12.94
N SER A 25 -15.09 -4.87 -13.58
CA SER A 25 -14.70 -4.18 -14.82
C SER A 25 -13.48 -3.29 -14.57
N TYR A 26 -12.70 -3.05 -15.62
CA TYR A 26 -11.47 -2.26 -15.51
C TYR A 26 -11.74 -0.87 -14.93
N ASP A 27 -12.78 -0.17 -15.40
CA ASP A 27 -13.13 1.18 -14.94
C ASP A 27 -13.42 1.23 -13.43
N ARG A 28 -14.08 0.19 -12.90
CA ARG A 28 -14.36 0.07 -11.46
C ARG A 28 -13.13 -0.34 -10.65
N ALA A 29 -12.23 -1.13 -11.23
CA ALA A 29 -10.99 -1.54 -10.59
C ALA A 29 -9.90 -0.45 -10.65
N TYR A 30 -10.04 0.54 -11.53
CA TYR A 30 -9.02 1.54 -11.80
C TYR A 30 -8.46 2.23 -10.56
N PRO A 31 -9.27 2.70 -9.57
CA PRO A 31 -8.72 3.33 -8.38
C PRO A 31 -7.77 2.42 -7.60
N LEU A 32 -8.09 1.13 -7.49
CA LEU A 32 -7.27 0.13 -6.80
C LEU A 32 -5.97 -0.14 -7.56
N ILE A 33 -6.08 -0.29 -8.88
CA ILE A 33 -4.95 -0.53 -9.77
C ILE A 33 -3.96 0.64 -9.69
N ALA A 34 -4.48 1.88 -9.68
CA ALA A 34 -3.68 3.09 -9.56
C ALA A 34 -2.98 3.16 -8.19
N VAL A 35 -3.72 2.97 -7.10
CA VAL A 35 -3.14 2.96 -5.74
C VAL A 35 -2.04 1.90 -5.62
N LEU A 36 -2.31 0.65 -6.03
CA LEU A 36 -1.32 -0.42 -5.99
C LEU A 36 -0.08 -0.10 -6.86
N SER A 37 -0.27 0.49 -8.03
CA SER A 37 0.83 0.88 -8.92
C SER A 37 1.73 1.96 -8.30
N GLU A 38 1.15 2.97 -7.65
CA GLU A 38 1.91 4.01 -6.96
C GLU A 38 2.67 3.46 -5.76
N LEU A 39 2.00 2.67 -4.91
CA LEU A 39 2.64 2.07 -3.74
C LEU A 39 3.78 1.12 -4.12
N HIS A 40 3.59 0.29 -5.15
CA HIS A 40 4.64 -0.58 -5.67
C HIS A 40 5.83 0.24 -6.20
N THR A 41 5.53 1.28 -6.98
CA THR A 41 6.56 2.14 -7.56
C THR A 41 7.36 2.86 -6.48
N ASN A 42 6.68 3.32 -5.42
CA ASN A 42 7.33 3.94 -4.27
C ASN A 42 8.25 2.96 -3.55
N ALA A 43 7.79 1.72 -3.29
CA ALA A 43 8.62 0.67 -2.70
C ALA A 43 9.88 0.44 -3.55
N LEU A 44 9.74 0.23 -4.86
CA LEU A 44 10.89 0.00 -5.75
C LEU A 44 11.86 1.21 -5.81
N ARG A 45 11.35 2.44 -5.75
CA ARG A 45 12.18 3.65 -5.90
C ARG A 45 12.90 4.09 -4.63
N HIS A 46 12.26 3.90 -3.48
CA HIS A 46 12.67 4.58 -2.25
C HIS A 46 13.21 3.63 -1.18
N THR A 47 13.23 2.32 -1.44
CA THR A 47 13.55 1.30 -0.45
C THR A 47 14.55 0.29 -1.04
N ALA A 48 15.08 -0.59 -0.19
CA ALA A 48 15.91 -1.71 -0.61
C ALA A 48 15.22 -2.67 -1.59
N SER A 49 13.88 -2.60 -1.72
CA SER A 49 13.11 -3.42 -2.68
C SER A 49 13.51 -3.22 -4.13
N GLY A 50 14.04 -2.04 -4.51
CA GLY A 50 14.56 -1.79 -5.86
C GLY A 50 15.97 -2.34 -6.10
N GLY A 51 16.65 -2.82 -5.05
CA GLY A 51 18.02 -3.30 -5.11
C GLY A 51 18.16 -4.76 -5.55
N PRO A 52 19.41 -5.27 -5.61
CA PRO A 52 19.67 -6.68 -5.83
C PRO A 52 18.92 -7.55 -4.82
N CYS A 53 18.20 -8.58 -5.31
CA CYS A 53 17.39 -9.49 -4.51
C CYS A 53 16.22 -8.86 -3.72
N GLY A 54 15.95 -7.57 -3.93
CA GLY A 54 14.84 -6.85 -3.30
C GLY A 54 13.48 -7.41 -3.71
N ARG A 55 12.51 -7.30 -2.81
CA ARG A 55 11.15 -7.79 -2.98
C ARG A 55 10.13 -6.77 -2.51
N VAL A 56 8.93 -6.89 -3.08
CA VAL A 56 7.74 -6.17 -2.65
C VAL A 56 6.63 -7.18 -2.43
N ARG A 57 6.12 -7.26 -1.20
CA ARG A 57 4.98 -8.12 -0.86
C ARG A 57 3.70 -7.33 -0.99
N MET A 58 2.68 -7.94 -1.58
CA MET A 58 1.37 -7.31 -1.76
C MET A 58 0.25 -8.19 -1.25
N GLU A 59 -0.70 -7.56 -0.58
CA GLU A 59 -1.92 -8.17 -0.06
C GLU A 59 -3.12 -7.37 -0.54
N MET A 60 -4.20 -8.09 -0.81
CA MET A 60 -5.46 -7.51 -1.25
C MET A 60 -6.61 -8.36 -0.74
N GLU A 61 -7.55 -7.72 -0.06
CA GLU A 61 -8.74 -8.36 0.50
C GLU A 61 -9.98 -7.50 0.24
N GLY A 62 -11.10 -8.14 -0.11
CA GLY A 62 -12.39 -7.45 -0.31
C GLY A 62 -13.28 -7.56 0.91
N TYR A 63 -13.89 -6.46 1.34
CA TYR A 63 -14.84 -6.44 2.46
C TYR A 63 -15.95 -5.40 2.25
N ARG A 64 -17.22 -5.83 2.39
CA ARG A 64 -18.44 -4.98 2.23
C ARG A 64 -18.43 -4.09 0.97
N GLY A 65 -17.82 -4.59 -0.11
CA GLY A 65 -17.73 -3.87 -1.39
C GLY A 65 -16.54 -2.91 -1.52
N MET A 66 -15.73 -2.74 -0.48
CA MET A 66 -14.44 -2.04 -0.51
C MET A 66 -13.29 -3.04 -0.59
N PHE A 67 -12.09 -2.54 -0.85
CA PHE A 67 -10.87 -3.34 -0.88
C PHE A 67 -9.80 -2.74 0.02
N TRP A 68 -9.19 -3.59 0.85
CA TRP A 68 -7.95 -3.27 1.55
C TRP A 68 -6.77 -3.75 0.71
N LEU A 69 -5.79 -2.87 0.50
CA LEU A 69 -4.53 -3.13 -0.18
C LEU A 69 -3.40 -2.87 0.79
N ALA A 70 -2.38 -3.73 0.79
CA ALA A 70 -1.14 -3.49 1.52
C ALA A 70 0.07 -3.84 0.68
N VAL A 71 1.10 -3.01 0.79
CA VAL A 71 2.38 -3.15 0.11
C VAL A 71 3.49 -3.04 1.15
N THR A 72 4.22 -4.14 1.35
CA THR A 72 5.38 -4.20 2.25
C THR A 72 6.68 -4.14 1.45
N ASP A 73 7.57 -3.23 1.82
CA ASP A 73 8.90 -3.09 1.25
C ASP A 73 9.98 -3.86 2.03
N ASP A 74 11.24 -3.78 1.60
CA ASP A 74 12.40 -4.40 2.25
C ASP A 74 13.19 -3.38 3.13
N GLY A 75 12.58 -2.26 3.49
CA GLY A 75 13.19 -1.24 4.37
C GLY A 75 14.14 -0.29 3.66
N ALA A 76 14.86 0.52 4.43
CA ALA A 76 15.66 1.62 3.87
C ALA A 76 16.80 1.14 2.95
N LEU A 77 17.15 1.98 1.96
CA LEU A 77 18.34 1.78 1.15
C LEU A 77 19.60 1.77 2.04
N PRO A 78 20.60 0.90 1.79
CA PRO A 78 21.85 0.90 2.54
C PRO A 78 22.52 2.28 2.53
N GLY A 79 22.79 2.85 3.72
CA GLY A 79 23.41 4.16 3.88
C GLY A 79 22.49 5.36 3.67
N ALA A 80 21.20 5.16 3.37
CA ALA A 80 20.23 6.24 3.32
C ALA A 80 19.69 6.57 4.71
N VAL A 81 19.29 7.83 4.91
CA VAL A 81 18.50 8.24 6.08
C VAL A 81 17.12 7.60 5.94
N PRO A 82 16.63 6.87 6.97
CA PRO A 82 15.28 6.31 6.93
C PRO A 82 14.22 7.39 6.72
N THR A 83 13.29 7.13 5.80
CA THR A 83 12.12 7.98 5.56
C THR A 83 10.84 7.19 5.78
N VAL A 84 9.75 7.91 5.98
CA VAL A 84 8.39 7.35 6.07
C VAL A 84 7.51 7.98 4.98
N PRO A 85 6.40 7.33 4.58
CA PRO A 85 5.49 7.88 3.58
C PRO A 85 4.98 9.27 3.98
N ASP A 86 5.19 10.26 3.11
CA ASP A 86 4.80 11.66 3.31
C ASP A 86 4.20 12.27 2.03
N LEU A 87 3.06 12.97 2.17
CA LEU A 87 2.39 13.70 1.08
C LEU A 87 3.25 14.83 0.47
N GLY A 88 4.21 15.35 1.23
CA GLY A 88 5.17 16.36 0.76
C GLY A 88 6.20 15.83 -0.22
N ALA A 89 6.47 14.52 -0.22
CA ALA A 89 7.61 13.92 -0.93
C ALA A 89 7.35 13.62 -2.42
N GLY A 90 6.10 13.69 -2.91
CA GLY A 90 5.82 13.44 -4.32
C GLY A 90 4.33 13.39 -4.70
N PHE A 91 4.07 13.19 -6.00
CA PHE A 91 2.70 13.10 -6.53
C PHE A 91 2.03 11.74 -6.27
N GLY A 92 2.80 10.66 -6.13
CA GLY A 92 2.26 9.31 -5.99
C GLY A 92 1.39 9.15 -4.74
N LEU A 93 1.87 9.57 -3.57
CA LEU A 93 1.07 9.51 -2.34
C LEU A 93 -0.11 10.49 -2.35
N ARG A 94 -0.03 11.61 -3.07
CA ARG A 94 -1.19 12.49 -3.29
C ARG A 94 -2.27 11.83 -4.16
N LEU A 95 -1.88 10.96 -5.08
CA LEU A 95 -2.84 10.15 -5.84
C LEU A 95 -3.48 9.09 -4.94
N VAL A 96 -2.68 8.42 -4.10
CA VAL A 96 -3.19 7.46 -3.10
C VAL A 96 -4.20 8.12 -2.17
N ASP A 97 -3.85 9.27 -1.60
CA ASP A 97 -4.69 10.07 -0.70
C ASP A 97 -6.04 10.45 -1.32
N ARG A 98 -6.03 10.83 -2.61
CA ARG A 98 -7.26 11.19 -3.33
C ARG A 98 -8.15 9.99 -3.65
N LEU A 99 -7.56 8.82 -3.93
CA LEU A 99 -8.29 7.64 -4.40
C LEU A 99 -8.73 6.71 -3.26
N ALA A 100 -8.04 6.75 -2.12
CA ALA A 100 -8.36 5.93 -0.97
C ALA A 100 -9.45 6.59 -0.10
N ALA A 101 -10.31 5.76 0.50
CA ALA A 101 -11.17 6.16 1.61
C ALA A 101 -10.39 6.32 2.93
N GLY A 102 -9.22 5.70 3.01
CA GLY A 102 -8.27 5.85 4.11
C GLY A 102 -6.99 5.11 3.78
N TRP A 103 -5.85 5.63 4.22
CA TRP A 103 -4.56 5.02 3.99
C TRP A 103 -3.61 5.36 5.14
N GLY A 104 -2.54 4.59 5.26
CA GLY A 104 -1.53 4.82 6.28
C GLY A 104 -0.38 3.84 6.13
N TRP A 105 0.45 3.76 7.15
CA TRP A 105 1.57 2.82 7.18
C TRP A 105 1.81 2.31 8.59
N PHE A 106 2.54 1.20 8.68
CA PHE A 106 3.01 0.64 9.93
C PHE A 106 4.37 -0.05 9.76
N GLY A 107 5.09 -0.19 10.87
CA GLY A 107 6.45 -0.70 10.91
C GLY A 107 7.37 0.27 11.65
N LEU A 108 8.68 0.03 11.57
CA LEU A 108 9.70 0.88 12.18
C LEU A 108 10.50 1.57 11.07
N PRO A 109 10.74 2.90 11.15
CA PRO A 109 11.60 3.59 10.20
C PRO A 109 12.98 2.89 10.09
N GLY A 110 13.41 2.61 8.86
CA GLY A 110 14.67 1.93 8.59
C GLY A 110 14.54 0.41 8.46
N HIS A 111 13.42 -0.17 8.91
CA HIS A 111 13.04 -1.56 8.69
C HIS A 111 12.00 -1.66 7.57
N PRO A 112 11.69 -2.88 7.09
CA PRO A 112 10.50 -3.13 6.28
C PRO A 112 9.26 -2.46 6.87
N ILE A 113 8.61 -1.61 6.08
CA ILE A 113 7.31 -1.01 6.44
C ILE A 113 6.24 -1.51 5.48
N THR A 114 5.00 -1.43 5.94
CA THR A 114 3.83 -1.68 5.09
C THR A 114 3.03 -0.41 4.94
N VAL A 115 2.74 -0.03 3.70
CA VAL A 115 1.78 1.02 3.36
C VAL A 115 0.49 0.36 2.96
N TRP A 116 -0.63 0.77 3.56
CA TRP A 116 -1.95 0.21 3.31
C TRP A 116 -2.93 1.28 2.85
N ALA A 117 -3.96 0.87 2.11
CA ALA A 117 -5.05 1.72 1.67
C ALA A 117 -6.37 0.94 1.60
N VAL A 118 -7.46 1.58 2.01
CA VAL A 118 -8.84 1.13 1.76
C VAL A 118 -9.39 1.91 0.58
N VAL A 119 -9.90 1.21 -0.42
CA VAL A 119 -10.38 1.80 -1.67
C VAL A 119 -11.82 1.36 -1.93
N ASP A 120 -12.72 2.32 -2.15
CA ASP A 120 -14.07 2.06 -2.63
C ASP A 120 -14.10 2.06 -4.17
N PRO A 121 -14.32 0.91 -4.83
CA PRO A 121 -14.37 0.82 -6.29
C PRO A 121 -15.57 1.56 -6.92
N ARG A 122 -16.53 2.04 -6.11
CA ARG A 122 -17.66 2.87 -6.57
C ARG A 122 -17.28 4.36 -6.66
N GLY A 123 -16.11 4.74 -6.16
CA GLY A 123 -15.64 6.12 -6.06
C GLY A 123 -16.07 6.79 -4.74
N GLY A 124 -15.39 7.89 -4.39
CA GLY A 124 -15.76 8.74 -3.26
C GLY A 124 -14.91 8.58 -1.99
N GLY A 125 -13.58 8.53 -2.10
CA GLY A 125 -12.72 8.65 -0.92
C GLY A 125 -12.93 10.01 -0.24
N SER A 126 -13.53 10.02 0.95
CA SER A 126 -13.36 11.15 1.88
C SER A 126 -12.02 10.92 2.58
N PRO A 127 -11.06 11.86 2.54
CA PRO A 127 -9.74 11.63 3.12
C PRO A 127 -9.82 11.43 4.63
N VAL A 128 -9.18 10.37 5.15
CA VAL A 128 -8.60 10.40 6.49
C VAL A 128 -7.27 11.15 6.36
N PRO A 129 -6.97 12.17 7.19
CA PRO A 129 -5.73 12.91 7.07
C PRO A 129 -4.52 11.97 7.16
N ALA A 130 -3.61 12.11 6.20
CA ALA A 130 -2.40 11.32 6.07
C ALA A 130 -1.43 11.50 7.24
N GLY A 131 -0.73 10.44 7.62
CA GLY A 131 0.49 10.52 8.43
C GLY A 131 0.34 10.18 9.91
N GLU A 132 -0.86 9.92 10.41
CA GLU A 132 -1.01 9.28 11.72
C GLU A 132 -0.86 7.76 11.60
N PRO A 133 -0.15 7.09 12.53
CA PRO A 133 -0.33 5.65 12.70
C PRO A 133 -1.82 5.40 12.91
N ALA A 134 -2.39 4.50 12.13
CA ALA A 134 -3.83 4.31 12.07
C ALA A 134 -4.46 4.21 13.47
N ASP A 135 -5.29 5.19 13.85
CA ASP A 135 -6.35 4.95 14.84
C ASP A 135 -7.38 4.04 14.15
N THR A 136 -7.17 2.74 14.31
CA THR A 136 -7.96 1.65 13.71
C THR A 136 -9.44 1.69 14.10
N ALA A 137 -9.83 2.52 15.07
CA ALA A 137 -11.20 2.64 15.57
C ALA A 137 -12.19 3.31 14.60
N ARG A 138 -11.72 4.10 13.60
CA ARG A 138 -12.62 4.87 12.71
C ARG A 138 -13.07 4.16 11.44
N LEU A 139 -12.47 3.02 11.11
CA LEU A 139 -12.84 2.25 9.92
C LEU A 139 -13.39 0.90 10.39
N GLU A 140 -14.69 0.62 10.18
CA GLU A 140 -15.31 -0.70 10.40
C GLU A 140 -14.76 -1.73 9.38
N VAL A 141 -13.45 -1.98 9.42
CA VAL A 141 -12.72 -2.96 8.63
C VAL A 141 -12.54 -4.16 9.56
N PRO A 142 -12.85 -5.41 9.14
CA PRO A 142 -12.94 -6.54 10.05
C PRO A 142 -11.58 -6.79 10.70
N VAL A 143 -11.63 -7.06 12.00
CA VAL A 143 -10.57 -7.38 12.98
C VAL A 143 -9.44 -8.33 12.50
N ARG A 144 -9.53 -8.95 11.32
CA ARG A 144 -8.41 -9.69 10.69
C ARG A 144 -7.47 -8.80 9.86
N LEU A 145 -7.96 -7.63 9.47
CA LEU A 145 -7.26 -6.51 8.86
C LEU A 145 -6.80 -5.50 9.92
N GLU A 146 -6.76 -5.91 11.19
CA GLU A 146 -5.88 -5.29 12.18
C GLU A 146 -4.47 -5.30 11.59
N VAL A 147 -4.07 -4.13 11.11
CA VAL A 147 -2.69 -3.76 10.82
C VAL A 147 -1.76 -4.53 11.78
N PRO A 148 -0.78 -5.34 11.30
CA PRO A 148 0.17 -6.10 12.11
C PRO A 148 1.01 -5.33 13.16
N ALA A 149 0.67 -4.11 13.53
CA ALA A 149 1.31 -3.36 14.59
C ALA A 149 0.59 -3.54 15.93
N GLN A 150 0.55 -4.76 16.48
CA GLN A 150 0.32 -4.93 17.93
C GLN A 150 0.74 -6.27 18.56
N ARG A 151 1.51 -7.12 17.87
CA ARG A 151 2.32 -8.15 18.56
C ARG A 151 3.71 -7.60 18.87
N ALA A 152 3.76 -6.58 19.73
CA ALA A 152 4.99 -6.24 20.43
C ALA A 152 5.11 -7.13 21.67
N ALA A 153 6.34 -7.54 21.98
CA ALA A 153 6.79 -7.92 23.31
C ALA A 153 5.98 -9.02 24.04
N GLY A 154 6.40 -10.26 23.83
CA GLY A 154 6.38 -11.31 24.85
C GLY A 154 7.80 -11.84 25.00
#